data_AF-A0A7W6F018-F1
#
_entry.id   AF-A0A7W6F018-F1
#
_cell.length_a   1.000
_cell.length_b   1.000
_cell.length_c   1.000
_cell.angle_alpha   90.00
_cell.angle_beta   90.00
_cell.angle_gamma   90.00
#
_symmetry.space_group_name_H-M   'P 1'
#
loop_
_entity.id
_entity.type
_entity.pdbx_description
1 polymer ?
#
loop_
_entity_poly.entity_id
_entity_poly.type
_entity_poly.pdbx_seq_one_letter_code
_entity_poly.pdbx_strand_id
1 'polypeptide(L)'
;MSDTIHIQIDRADGSLQRLIGLVERRGFHIDGMNMADVPGSGGAFRHIALTVRGRDAGRCMENLGRQIDRLFGVRRIGNDIIQSEAA
;
A
#
# COMPACT_ATOMS: atom_id res chain seq x y z
N MET A 1 0.54 -2.86 -17.70
CA MET A 1 -0.36 -3.60 -16.80
C MET A 1 -0.16 -3.05 -15.40
N SER A 2 -1.24 -2.66 -14.75
CA SER A 2 -1.23 -2.18 -13.37
C SER A 2 -1.56 -3.34 -12.41
N ASP A 3 -1.03 -3.25 -11.20
CA ASP A 3 -1.24 -4.20 -10.11
C ASP A 3 -1.67 -3.44 -8.86
N THR A 4 -2.49 -4.05 -8.01
CA THR A 4 -3.02 -3.40 -6.81
C THR A 4 -2.46 -4.05 -5.55
N ILE A 5 -1.81 -3.26 -4.71
CA ILE A 5 -1.28 -3.67 -3.43
C ILE A 5 -2.20 -3.14 -2.33
N HIS A 6 -2.66 -4.03 -1.46
CA HIS A 6 -3.40 -3.66 -0.27
C HIS A 6 -2.45 -3.46 0.91
N ILE A 7 -2.60 -2.32 1.58
CA ILE A 7 -1.65 -1.84 2.57
C ILE A 7 -2.43 -1.27 3.75
N GLN A 8 -2.02 -1.63 4.96
CA GLN A 8 -2.42 -0.94 6.17
C GLN A 8 -1.33 0.07 6.55
N ILE A 9 -1.73 1.30 6.86
CA ILE A 9 -0.83 2.32 7.40
C ILE A 9 -1.32 2.78 8.77
N ASP A 10 -0.38 3.14 9.64
CA ASP A 10 -0.74 3.90 10.84
C ASP A 10 -1.23 5.31 10.46
N ARG A 11 -1.93 5.94 11.39
CA ARG A 11 -2.37 7.32 11.25
C ARG A 11 -1.29 8.34 11.69
N ALA A 12 -0.06 7.89 11.95
CA ALA A 12 1.04 8.76 12.31
C ALA A 12 1.54 9.56 11.10
N ASP A 13 2.17 10.69 11.38
CA ASP A 13 2.59 11.61 10.32
C ASP A 13 3.67 10.98 9.42
N GLY A 14 3.48 11.13 8.12
CA GLY A 14 4.44 10.75 7.10
C GLY A 14 4.42 9.29 6.64
N SER A 15 3.62 8.38 7.22
CA SER A 15 3.56 6.97 6.77
C SER A 15 3.11 6.86 5.30
N LEU A 16 2.06 7.62 4.94
CA LEU A 16 1.62 7.76 3.56
C LEU A 16 2.70 8.39 2.67
N GLN A 17 3.32 9.49 3.11
CA GLN A 17 4.36 10.17 2.33
C GLN A 17 5.57 9.26 2.05
N ARG A 18 6.00 8.46 3.04
CA ARG A 18 7.08 7.48 2.88
C ARG A 18 6.71 6.39 1.89
N LEU A 19 5.47 5.89 1.94
CA LEU A 19 4.96 4.91 0.97
C LEU A 19 5.01 5.45 -0.45
N ILE A 20 4.46 6.64 -0.68
CA ILE A 20 4.45 7.28 -2.01
C ILE A 20 5.85 7.56 -2.51
N GLY A 21 6.69 8.12 -1.65
CA GLY A 21 8.09 8.38 -1.95
C GLY A 21 8.84 7.09 -2.34
N LEU A 22 8.59 5.97 -1.67
CA LEU A 22 9.21 4.69 -2.01
C LEU A 22 8.78 4.22 -3.40
N VAL A 23 7.47 4.20 -3.69
CA VAL A 23 6.91 3.67 -4.94
C VAL A 23 7.47 4.44 -6.14
N GLU A 24 7.36 5.77 -6.11
CA GLU A 24 7.84 6.65 -7.18
C GLU A 24 9.36 6.52 -7.38
N ARG A 25 10.15 6.54 -6.29
CA ARG A 25 11.63 6.42 -6.36
C ARG A 25 12.11 5.05 -6.85
N ARG A 26 11.27 4.02 -6.81
CA ARG A 26 11.60 2.67 -7.34
C ARG A 26 11.19 2.46 -8.79
N GLY A 27 10.68 3.50 -9.44
CA GLY A 27 10.32 3.48 -10.85
C GLY A 27 8.95 2.87 -11.10
N PHE A 28 8.02 3.01 -10.15
CA PHE A 28 6.62 2.67 -10.33
C PHE A 28 5.81 3.95 -10.44
N HIS A 29 4.87 3.97 -11.37
CA HIS A 29 3.82 4.97 -11.44
C HIS A 29 2.66 4.55 -10.54
N ILE A 30 2.05 5.52 -9.86
CA ILE A 30 0.78 5.32 -9.17
C ILE A 30 -0.34 5.67 -10.14
N ASP A 31 -1.09 4.65 -10.58
CA ASP A 31 -2.26 4.83 -11.45
C ASP A 31 -3.52 5.12 -10.63
N GLY A 32 -3.55 4.76 -9.33
CA GLY A 32 -4.69 5.04 -8.46
C GLY A 32 -4.42 4.74 -6.99
N MET A 33 -5.20 5.38 -6.12
CA MET A 33 -5.18 5.14 -4.67
C MET A 33 -6.60 5.27 -4.12
N ASN A 34 -7.01 4.30 -3.32
CA ASN A 34 -8.20 4.40 -2.48
C ASN A 34 -7.81 4.24 -1.01
N MET A 35 -8.47 5.00 -0.12
CA MET A 35 -8.21 4.98 1.32
C MET A 35 -9.52 4.78 2.08
N ALA A 36 -9.52 3.84 3.02
CA ALA A 36 -10.64 3.56 3.90
C ALA A 36 -10.15 3.47 5.36
N ASP A 37 -11.01 3.86 6.30
CA ASP A 37 -10.76 3.64 7.72
C ASP A 37 -11.12 2.20 8.08
N VAL A 38 -10.37 1.60 9.01
CA VAL A 38 -10.58 0.21 9.43
C VAL A 38 -11.62 0.20 10.56
N PRO A 39 -12.82 -0.36 10.37
CA PRO A 39 -13.83 -0.44 11.41
C PRO A 39 -13.30 -1.22 12.63
N GLY A 40 -13.67 -0.79 13.84
CA GLY A 40 -13.21 -1.44 15.09
C GLY A 40 -11.75 -1.13 15.48
N SER A 41 -10.95 -0.52 14.61
CA SER A 41 -9.56 -0.13 14.92
C SER A 41 -9.44 1.14 15.78
N GLY A 42 -10.56 1.79 16.14
CA GLY A 42 -10.54 3.08 16.85
C GLY A 42 -9.82 4.20 16.08
N GLY A 43 -9.69 4.06 14.75
CA GLY A 43 -8.96 5.00 13.89
C GLY A 43 -7.44 4.93 14.02
N ALA A 44 -6.86 3.88 14.61
CA ALA A 44 -5.41 3.72 14.70
C ALA A 44 -4.76 3.47 13.33
N PHE A 45 -5.48 2.81 12.42
CA PHE A 45 -4.98 2.43 11.10
C PHE A 45 -5.94 2.82 9.97
N ARG A 46 -5.39 2.88 8.75
CA ARG A 46 -6.14 3.03 7.50
C ARG A 46 -5.74 1.94 6.52
N HIS A 47 -6.70 1.48 5.73
CA HIS A 47 -6.46 0.63 4.57
C HIS A 47 -6.30 1.47 3.31
N ILE A 48 -5.28 1.13 2.53
CA ILE A 48 -4.95 1.72 1.25
C ILE A 48 -4.94 0.62 0.20
N ALA A 49 -5.73 0.79 -0.85
CA ALA A 49 -5.56 0.05 -2.09
C ALA A 49 -4.75 0.94 -3.04
N LEU A 50 -3.51 0.54 -3.31
CA LEU A 50 -2.58 1.29 -4.17
C LEU A 50 -2.40 0.57 -5.49
N THR A 51 -2.87 1.17 -6.58
CA THR A 51 -2.72 0.66 -7.93
C THR A 51 -1.47 1.26 -8.56
N VAL A 52 -0.51 0.41 -8.90
CA VAL A 52 0.80 0.81 -9.43
C VAL A 52 1.12 0.10 -10.73
N ARG A 53 1.98 0.72 -11.53
CA ARG A 53 2.50 0.15 -12.78
C ARG A 53 3.99 0.42 -12.89
N GLY A 54 4.75 -0.60 -13.24
CA GLY A 54 6.18 -0.42 -13.54
C GLY A 54 6.38 0.55 -14.69
N ARG A 55 7.34 1.47 -14.56
CA ARG A 55 7.75 2.37 -15.64
C ARG A 55 8.42 1.65 -16.81
N ASP A 56 9.02 0.49 -16.53
CA ASP A 56 9.73 -0.37 -17.46
C ASP A 56 9.54 -1.85 -17.09
N ALA A 57 9.86 -2.76 -18.02
CA ALA A 57 9.72 -4.21 -17.84
C ALA A 57 10.67 -4.80 -16.76
N GLY A 58 11.65 -4.02 -16.29
CA GLY A 58 12.57 -4.45 -15.23
C GLY A 58 12.02 -4.28 -13.81
N ARG A 59 10.80 -3.73 -13.65
CA ARG A 59 10.19 -3.49 -12.34
C ARG A 59 9.48 -4.73 -11.82
N CYS A 60 9.87 -5.19 -10.63
CA CYS A 60 9.32 -6.38 -10.00
C CYS A 60 8.45 -6.02 -8.79
N MET A 61 7.17 -6.40 -8.84
CA MET A 61 6.19 -6.14 -7.77
C MET A 61 6.57 -6.81 -6.46
N GLU A 62 7.17 -8.00 -6.49
CA GLU A 62 7.65 -8.70 -5.30
C GLU A 62 8.75 -7.92 -4.57
N ASN A 63 9.67 -7.32 -5.32
CA ASN A 63 10.72 -6.49 -4.75
C ASN A 63 10.17 -5.19 -4.18
N LEU A 64 9.16 -4.59 -4.82
CA LEU A 64 8.45 -3.44 -4.26
C LEU A 64 7.78 -3.84 -2.93
N GLY A 65 7.08 -4.98 -2.90
CA GLY A 65 6.43 -5.50 -1.70
C GLY A 65 7.38 -5.67 -0.53
N ARG A 66 8.52 -6.34 -0.73
CA ARG A 66 9.56 -6.52 0.31
C ARG A 66 10.13 -5.19 0.83
N GLN A 67 10.11 -4.14 0.01
CA GLN A 67 10.59 -2.83 0.43
C GLN A 67 9.52 -2.05 1.21
N ILE A 68 8.26 -2.21 0.83
CA ILE A 68 7.12 -1.68 1.60
C ILE A 68 7.11 -2.28 3.01
N ASP A 69 7.38 -3.58 3.15
CA ASP A 69 7.45 -4.24 4.47
C ASP A 69 8.55 -3.70 5.39
N ARG A 70 9.52 -2.96 4.84
CA ARG A 70 10.60 -2.31 5.62
C ARG A 70 10.26 -0.87 6.03
N LEU A 71 9.13 -0.32 5.57
CA LEU A 71 8.72 1.02 5.96
C LEU A 71 8.13 1.00 7.37
N PHE A 72 8.52 1.99 8.18
CA PHE A 72 7.91 2.21 9.47
C PHE A 72 6.45 2.68 9.28
N GLY A 73 5.53 2.11 10.04
CA GLY A 73 4.12 2.50 10.00
C GLY A 73 3.32 1.99 8.81
N VAL A 74 3.89 1.05 8.05
CA VAL A 74 3.28 0.49 6.84
C VAL A 74 3.37 -1.03 6.87
N ARG A 75 2.29 -1.71 6.50
CA ARG A 75 2.21 -3.17 6.45
C ARG A 75 1.40 -3.59 5.25
N ARG A 76 1.89 -4.56 4.47
CA ARG A 76 1.06 -5.18 3.41
C ARG A 76 0.04 -6.12 4.03
N ILE A 77 -1.17 -6.12 3.49
CA ILE A 77 -2.25 -7.00 3.91
C ILE A 77 -2.67 -7.88 2.73
N GLY A 78 -2.99 -9.14 3.03
CA GLY A 78 -3.51 -10.07 2.03
C GLY A 78 -4.90 -9.67 1.58
N ASN A 79 -5.25 -10.02 0.35
CA ASN A 79 -6.56 -9.71 -0.24
C ASN A 79 -7.73 -10.38 0.54
N ASP A 80 -7.44 -11.50 1.20
CA ASP A 80 -8.36 -12.24 2.08
C ASP A 80 -8.87 -11.41 3.28
N ILE A 81 -8.01 -10.55 3.82
CA ILE A 81 -8.32 -9.73 5.00
C ILE A 81 -9.37 -8.65 4.64
N ILE A 82 -9.36 -8.18 3.40
CA ILE A 82 -10.29 -7.15 2.91
C ILE A 82 -11.72 -7.68 2.76
N GLN A 83 -11.88 -8.98 2.42
CA GLN A 83 -13.21 -9.58 2.22
C GLN A 83 -13.89 -9.94 3.55
N SER A 84 -13.11 -10.28 4.59
CA SER A 84 -13.65 -10.66 5.89
C SER A 84 -14.25 -9.51 6.70
N GLU A 85 -13.98 -8.25 6.34
CA GLU A 85 -14.60 -7.07 6.98
C GLU A 85 -15.91 -6.61 6.32
N ALA A 86 -16.32 -7.24 5.21
CA ALA A 86 -17.52 -6.89 4.45
C ALA A 86 -18.68 -7.90 4.63
N ALA A 87 -18.54 -8.90 5.50
CA ALA A 87 -19.52 -9.97 5.76
C ALA A 87 -20.25 -9.79 7.09
#